data_AF-A0AAV3ZV14-F1
#
_entry.id   AF-A0AAV3ZV14-F1
#
_cell.length_a   1.000
_cell.length_b   1.000
_cell.length_c   1.000
_cell.angle_alpha   90.00
_cell.angle_beta   90.00
_cell.angle_gamma   90.00
#
_symmetry.space_group_name_H-M   'P 1'
#
loop_
_entity.id
_entity.type
_entity.pdbx_description
1 polymer ?
#
loop_
_entity_poly.entity_id
_entity_poly.type
_entity_poly.pdbx_seq_one_letter_code
_entity_poly.pdbx_strand_id
1 'polypeptide(L)' 'MWFLRRMLRIPWTAKKTNERVLNEANKRRSLVRTIRKRQTTFLGHVMRRGKLEHLVTTGKFEGKRSRGRQREKIMDG' A
#
# COMPACT_ATOMS: atom_id res chain seq x y z
N MET A 1 -9.89 1.34 -9.96
CA MET A 1 -11.37 1.22 -9.90
C MET A 1 -12.05 1.52 -11.23
N TRP A 2 -11.62 2.55 -11.95
CA TRP A 2 -12.18 2.91 -13.27
C TRP A 2 -12.27 1.74 -14.26
N PHE A 3 -11.19 0.98 -14.47
CA PHE A 3 -11.18 -0.17 -15.37
C PHE A 3 -12.25 -1.22 -15.02
N LEU A 4 -12.35 -1.61 -13.75
CA LEU A 4 -13.36 -2.58 -13.29
C LEU A 4 -14.79 -2.06 -13.45
N ARG A 5 -15.03 -0.79 -13.12
CA ARG A 5 -16.37 -0.17 -13.30
C ARG A 5 -16.76 -0.10 -14.78
N ARG A 6 -15.81 0.19 -15.67
CA ARG A 6 -16.05 0.20 -17.12
C ARG A 6 -16.31 -1.21 -17.66
N MET A 7 -15.52 -2.20 -17.24
CA MET A 7 -15.70 -3.60 -17.64
C MET A 7 -17.05 -4.16 -17.18
N LEU A 8 -17.47 -3.84 -15.95
CA LEU A 8 -18.76 -4.25 -15.38
C LEU A 8 -19.93 -3.32 -15.79
N ARG A 9 -19.69 -2.33 -16.67
CA ARG A 9 -20.69 -1.36 -17.13
C ARG A 9 -21.44 -0.65 -15.99
N ILE A 10 -20.77 -0.40 -14.87
CA ILE A 10 -21.36 0.24 -13.69
C ILE A 10 -21.45 1.75 -13.94
N PRO A 11 -22.66 2.33 -14.01
CA PRO A 11 -22.80 3.77 -14.18
C PRO A 11 -22.32 4.51 -12.93
N TRP A 12 -21.83 5.74 -13.12
CA TRP A 12 -21.32 6.55 -12.00
C TRP A 12 -22.43 6.93 -11.00
N THR A 13 -23.69 6.99 -11.47
CA THR A 13 -24.89 7.24 -10.65
C THR A 13 -25.23 6.10 -9.69
N ALA A 14 -24.75 4.88 -9.95
CA ALA A 14 -25.06 3.72 -9.11
C ALA A 14 -24.50 3.82 -7.69
N LYS A 15 -23.57 4.75 -7.41
CA LYS A 15 -22.94 4.97 -6.09
C LYS A 15 -22.44 3.68 -5.39
N LYS A 16 -22.11 2.62 -6.16
CA LYS A 16 -21.62 1.33 -5.62
C LYS A 16 -20.28 1.52 -4.92
N THR A 17 -20.11 0.92 -3.74
CA THR A 17 -18.84 0.91 -2.99
C THR A 17 -17.76 0.14 -3.74
N ASN A 18 -16.50 0.53 -3.54
CA ASN A 18 -15.35 -0.11 -4.20
C ASN A 18 -15.23 -1.61 -3.85
N GLU A 19 -15.65 -2.00 -2.65
CA GLU A 19 -15.67 -3.40 -2.22
C GLU A 19 -16.69 -4.23 -2.99
N ARG A 20 -17.91 -3.71 -3.19
CA ARG A 20 -18.92 -4.38 -4.01
C ARG A 20 -18.44 -4.55 -5.46
N VAL A 21 -17.81 -3.52 -6.04
CA VAL A 21 -17.22 -3.62 -7.38
C VAL A 21 -16.14 -4.69 -7.48
N LEU A 22 -15.30 -4.85 -6.44
CA LEU A 22 -14.27 -5.88 -6.40
C LEU A 22 -14.85 -7.29 -6.23
N ASN A 23 -15.88 -7.45 -5.41
CA ASN A 23 -16.57 -8.72 -5.21
C ASN A 23 -17.27 -9.17 -6.50
N GLU A 24 -17.96 -8.26 -7.19
CA GLU A 24 -18.64 -8.52 -8.46
C GLU A 24 -17.63 -8.85 -9.58
N ALA A 25 -16.43 -8.25 -9.57
CA ALA A 25 -15.32 -8.63 -10.45
C ALA A 25 -14.64 -9.95 -10.07
N ASN A 26 -15.15 -10.67 -9.06
CA ASN A 26 -14.55 -11.87 -8.45
C ASN A 26 -13.06 -11.69 -8.07
N LYS A 27 -12.66 -10.46 -7.78
CA LYS A 27 -11.30 -10.13 -7.34
C LYS A 27 -11.26 -10.15 -5.83
N ARG A 28 -11.03 -11.35 -5.26
CA ARG A 28 -10.75 -11.51 -3.84
C ARG A 28 -9.46 -10.77 -3.46
N ARG A 29 -9.58 -9.74 -2.63
CA ARG A 29 -8.44 -9.00 -2.06
C ARG A 29 -8.14 -9.55 -0.69
N SER A 30 -7.00 -10.21 -0.53
CA SER A 30 -6.49 -10.56 0.79
C SER A 30 -5.68 -9.38 1.34
N LEU A 31 -6.14 -8.83 2.46
CA LEU A 31 -5.42 -7.79 3.19
C LEU A 31 -4.03 -8.29 3.57
N VAL A 32 -3.95 -9.49 4.14
CA VAL A 32 -2.69 -10.16 4.53
C VAL A 32 -1.73 -10.28 3.34
N ARG A 33 -2.22 -10.75 2.18
CA ARG A 33 -1.38 -10.85 0.97
C ARG A 33 -0.88 -9.48 0.50
N THR A 34 -1.72 -8.46 0.62
CA THR A 34 -1.35 -7.08 0.26
C THR A 34 -0.27 -6.53 1.20
N ILE A 35 -0.41 -6.75 2.51
CA ILE A 35 0.56 -6.34 3.52
C ILE A 35 1.89 -7.05 3.28
N ARG A 36 1.88 -8.37 3.14
CA ARG A 36 3.10 -9.15 2.87
C ARG A 36 3.81 -8.67 1.60
N LYS A 37 3.08 -8.45 0.50
CA LYS A 37 3.65 -7.91 -0.74
C LYS A 37 4.31 -6.54 -0.54
N ARG A 38 3.70 -5.67 0.26
CA ARG A 38 4.28 -4.35 0.57
C ARG A 38 5.55 -4.49 1.42
N GLN A 39 5.52 -5.34 2.44
CA GLN A 39 6.68 -5.64 3.28
C GLN A 39 7.84 -6.18 2.44
N THR A 40 7.61 -7.14 1.56
CA THR A 40 8.66 -7.72 0.70
C THR A 40 9.22 -6.71 -0.30
N THR A 41 8.37 -5.89 -0.93
CA THR A 41 8.84 -4.83 -1.85
C THR A 41 9.68 -3.79 -1.11
N PHE A 42 9.26 -3.42 0.10
CA PHE A 42 9.99 -2.48 0.95
C PHE A 42 11.36 -3.03 1.35
N LEU A 43 11.42 -4.27 1.86
CA LEU A 43 12.68 -4.93 2.20
C LEU A 43 13.60 -5.04 0.98
N GLY A 44 13.07 -5.39 -0.19
CA GLY A 44 13.84 -5.40 -1.43
C GLY A 44 14.38 -4.01 -1.82
N HIS A 45 13.70 -2.92 -1.48
CA HIS A 45 14.22 -1.57 -1.69
C HIS A 45 15.37 -1.24 -0.74
N VAL A 46 15.24 -1.62 0.54
CA VAL A 46 16.28 -1.42 1.57
C VAL A 46 17.54 -2.20 1.21
N MET A 47 17.39 -3.47 0.84
CA MET A 47 18.51 -4.33 0.45
C MET A 47 19.27 -3.79 -0.76
N ARG A 48 18.56 -3.27 -1.78
CA ARG A 48 19.22 -2.69 -2.98
C ARG A 48 19.98 -1.40 -2.71
N ARG A 49 19.62 -0.64 -1.67
CA ARG A 49 20.28 0.62 -1.34
C ARG A 49 21.38 0.47 -0.29
N GLY A 50 21.56 -0.72 0.30
CA GLY A 50 22.53 -0.93 1.38
C GLY A 50 22.25 -0.03 2.58
N LYS A 51 20.98 0.12 2.98
CA LYS A 51 20.58 1.03 4.08
C LYS A 51 20.00 0.30 5.27
N LEU A 52 20.31 -0.98 5.41
CA LEU A 52 19.74 -1.81 6.46
C LEU A 52 20.32 -1.40 7.82
N GLU A 53 21.63 -1.23 7.92
CA GLU A 53 22.32 -0.79 9.13
C GLU A 53 21.82 0.58 9.61
N HIS A 54 21.67 1.55 8.71
CA HIS A 54 21.14 2.88 9.06
C HIS A 54 19.70 2.81 9.57
N LEU A 55 18.87 1.97 8.96
CA LEU A 55 17.48 1.77 9.36
C LEU A 55 17.38 1.14 10.76
N VAL A 56 18.23 0.16 11.06
CA VAL A 56 18.28 -0.50 12.37
C VAL A 56 18.74 0.47 13.46
N THR A 57 19.80 1.25 13.21
CA THR A 57 20.35 2.18 14.22
C THR A 57 19.45 3.38 14.48
N THR A 58 18.82 3.93 13.44
CA THR A 58 18.08 5.20 13.55
C THR A 58 16.59 4.99 13.79
N GLY A 59 16.07 3.79 13.51
CA GLY A 59 14.63 3.47 13.52
C GLY A 59 13.81 4.34 12.56
N LYS A 60 14.45 5.03 11.61
CA LYS A 60 13.84 6.02 10.72
C LYS A 60 14.09 5.64 9.27
N PHE A 61 13.04 5.71 8.47
CA PHE A 61 13.11 5.50 7.03
C PHE A 61 13.64 6.75 6.31
N GLU A 62 14.62 6.60 5.43
CA GLU A 62 15.09 7.69 4.55
C GLU A 62 14.16 7.86 3.34
N GLY A 63 13.68 9.10 3.12
CA GLY A 63 12.82 9.44 1.98
C GLY A 63 12.11 10.79 2.13
N LYS A 64 11.74 11.41 1.00
CA LYS A 64 10.96 12.64 1.00
C LYS A 64 9.51 12.32 1.38
N ARG A 65 9.06 12.80 2.53
CA ARG A 65 7.68 12.63 3.02
C ARG A 65 6.73 13.61 2.35
N SER A 66 5.45 13.23 2.25
CA SER A 66 4.38 14.18 1.95
C SER A 66 4.27 15.22 3.07
N ARG A 67 3.98 16.49 2.72
CA ARG A 67 3.78 17.57 3.70
C ARG A 67 2.65 17.18 4.67
N GLY A 68 2.81 17.49 5.96
CA GLY A 68 1.78 17.29 6.99
C GLY A 68 1.77 15.93 7.71
N ARG A 69 2.54 14.92 7.26
CA ARG A 69 2.59 13.62 7.94
C ARG A 69 3.81 13.50 8.87
N GLN A 70 3.60 13.07 10.12
CA GLN A 70 4.71 12.76 11.05
C GLN A 70 5.56 11.61 10.49
N ARG A 71 6.86 11.66 10.75
CA ARG A 71 7.77 10.59 10.33
C ARG A 71 7.51 9.37 11.21
N GLU A 72 7.08 8.28 10.61
CA GLU A 72 6.92 7.01 11.32
C GLU A 72 8.30 6.51 11.75
N LYS A 73 8.44 6.30 13.05
CA LYS A 73 9.58 5.59 13.64
C LYS A 73 9.20 4.12 13.70
N ILE A 74 10.16 3.23 13.53
CA ILE A 74 9.97 1.78 13.75
C ILE A 74 9.77 1.49 15.23
N MET A 75 10.27 2.36 16.11
CA MET A 75 10.15 2.26 17.56
C MET A 75 9.33 3.44 18.08
N ASP A 76 8.32 3.14 18.90
CA ASP A 76 7.60 4.13 19.71
C ASP A 76 8.50 4.54 20.88
N GLY A 77 9.42 5.47 20.59
CA GLY A 77 10.16 6.22 21.60
C GLY A 77 9.51 7.57 21.81
#